data_AF-A0A4U2Z4Q3-F1
#
_entry.id   AF-A0A4U2Z4Q3-F1
#
_cell.length_a   1.000
_cell.length_b   1.000
_cell.length_c   1.000
_cell.angle_alpha   90.00
_cell.angle_beta   90.00
_cell.angle_gamma   90.00
#
_symmetry.space_group_name_H-M   'P 1'
#
loop_
_entity.id
_entity.type
_entity.pdbx_description
1 polymer ?
#
loop_
_entity_poly.entity_id
_entity_poly.type
_entity_poly.pdbx_seq_one_letter_code
_entity_poly.pdbx_strand_id
1 'polypeptide(L)'
;MNTHRFYQLVMATTIATSAIVIAPPAYAASSFPDINPSTEEGKAIINLAERGIISGYPDGTFKPANFITRTQAAKILAGILHLDTVHVKNPNFKDITPDNENYGAIAALAEAGIIRGSNGYFNPTKQITRGQLSKMIVKGFDLTITDDIDIPFTDVEAGSEYEPYIQTLFSNNITKGTTPTTFGPQSYVKRSQLASFVVRAENTQHNATISASRFNQDYIFASYGGIEPAEDIFTWDDEEMMTNTITIKPLKEGTGKLVISGFSEETEEFTDFFFLVHVKTVDGKLQTTLEEVKEEDYLEHLPLNLNETDLTFTPTAVSIQTADGQALSSDSYALETKDNDTTLSIFKDGQYLLTFTNGTQQQIMAADVYTYDFVRSIDLYELTDELTFTSDYLPFEPVQVALEDLDDGSDPTYKVPVKAVLNGNKLIVTPLAEGNAMIHVTGKNGETAYLNVEFMKIAGKWATYYDLYDDMEDY
;
A
#
# COMPACT_ATOMS: atom_id res chain seq x y z
N MET A 1 -14.61 42.81 67.74
CA MET A 1 -15.72 43.77 67.53
C MET A 1 -15.18 44.86 66.62
N ASN A 2 -15.52 44.81 65.32
CA ASN A 2 -16.70 45.45 64.70
C ASN A 2 -16.38 46.94 64.42
N THR A 3 -16.08 47.36 63.17
CA THR A 3 -17.01 47.57 62.02
C THR A 3 -18.07 48.66 62.31
N HIS A 4 -18.50 49.57 61.42
CA HIS A 4 -18.35 49.84 59.97
C HIS A 4 -18.47 51.37 59.71
N ARG A 5 -18.21 51.84 58.48
CA ARG A 5 -19.13 52.67 57.63
C ARG A 5 -18.44 53.01 56.30
N PHE A 6 -18.89 52.47 55.17
CA PHE A 6 -19.97 52.97 54.28
C PHE A 6 -19.71 54.34 53.65
N TYR A 7 -19.56 54.33 52.31
CA TYR A 7 -19.78 55.48 51.43
C TYR A 7 -20.71 55.06 50.29
N GLN A 8 -21.73 55.89 50.02
CA GLN A 8 -22.43 55.96 48.75
C GLN A 8 -22.07 57.29 48.10
N LEU A 9 -21.87 57.30 46.78
CA LEU A 9 -22.20 58.45 45.93
C LEU A 9 -22.43 57.95 44.50
N VAL A 10 -23.42 58.50 43.81
CA VAL A 10 -23.83 58.12 42.45
C VAL A 10 -24.20 59.41 41.69
N MET A 11 -24.10 59.38 40.35
CA MET A 11 -24.43 60.46 39.38
C MET A 11 -23.40 61.62 39.35
N ALA A 12 -23.10 62.33 38.26
CA ALA A 12 -23.32 62.21 36.80
C ALA A 12 -22.48 63.34 36.12
N THR A 13 -22.09 63.39 34.83
CA THR A 13 -22.25 62.52 33.63
C THR A 13 -21.18 62.93 32.59
N THR A 14 -20.76 62.04 31.69
CA THR A 14 -19.96 62.41 30.49
C THR A 14 -20.46 61.67 29.24
N ILE A 15 -20.60 62.40 28.14
CA ILE A 15 -21.00 61.87 26.83
C ILE A 15 -19.76 61.26 26.17
N ALA A 16 -19.71 59.94 26.05
CA ALA A 16 -18.74 59.24 25.23
C ALA A 16 -19.37 58.92 23.87
N THR A 17 -18.85 59.52 22.80
CA THR A 17 -19.26 59.25 21.43
C THR A 17 -19.02 57.79 21.06
N SER A 18 -20.00 57.15 20.44
CA SER A 18 -19.92 55.77 19.96
C SER A 18 -18.77 55.62 18.95
N ALA A 19 -17.64 55.07 19.40
CA ALA A 19 -16.72 54.42 18.49
C ALA A 19 -17.44 53.18 17.94
N ILE A 20 -17.65 53.13 16.61
CA ILE A 20 -17.95 51.87 15.95
C ILE A 20 -16.69 51.03 16.11
N VAL A 21 -16.69 50.12 17.07
CA VAL A 21 -15.74 49.02 17.09
C VAL A 21 -16.11 48.16 15.89
N ILE A 22 -15.38 48.36 14.80
CA ILE A 22 -15.30 47.35 13.75
C ILE A 22 -14.70 46.14 14.45
N ALA A 23 -15.54 45.20 14.85
CA ALA A 23 -15.07 43.91 15.30
C ALA A 23 -14.22 43.35 14.15
N PRO A 24 -12.96 42.94 14.40
CA PRO A 24 -12.19 42.28 13.36
C PRO A 24 -12.99 41.07 12.86
N PRO A 25 -12.90 40.71 11.56
CA PRO A 25 -13.46 39.46 11.08
C PRO A 25 -12.96 38.32 11.96
N ALA A 26 -13.82 37.34 12.19
CA ALA A 26 -13.65 36.32 13.22
C ALA A 26 -12.23 35.77 13.28
N TYR A 27 -11.66 35.71 14.50
CA TYR A 27 -10.41 35.01 14.75
C TYR A 27 -10.49 33.61 14.10
N ALA A 28 -9.59 33.34 13.16
CA ALA A 28 -9.25 31.96 12.82
C ALA A 28 -8.88 31.26 14.13
N ALA A 29 -9.55 30.15 14.44
CA ALA A 29 -9.48 29.52 15.75
C ALA A 29 -8.08 28.96 16.01
N SER A 30 -7.25 29.76 16.69
CA SER A 30 -5.94 29.35 17.17
C SER A 30 -6.07 28.14 18.08
N SER A 31 -5.25 27.11 17.84
CA SER A 31 -4.97 25.94 18.68
C SER A 31 -5.56 26.02 20.11
N PHE A 32 -6.53 25.17 20.41
CA PHE A 32 -7.08 25.05 21.77
C PHE A 32 -5.95 24.78 22.79
N PRO A 33 -5.85 25.52 23.90
CA PRO A 33 -4.70 25.44 24.82
C PRO A 33 -4.69 24.15 25.66
N ASP A 34 -5.78 23.39 25.66
CA ASP A 34 -5.94 22.11 26.33
C ASP A 34 -5.84 20.91 25.36
N ILE A 35 -5.33 21.13 24.14
CA ILE A 35 -5.09 20.12 23.11
C ILE A 35 -3.60 20.06 22.77
N ASN A 36 -3.03 18.85 22.73
CA ASN A 36 -1.68 18.60 22.23
C ASN A 36 -1.74 18.31 20.72
N PRO A 37 -1.27 19.21 19.83
CA PRO A 37 -1.37 19.03 18.38
C PRO A 37 -0.55 17.85 17.84
N SER A 38 0.37 17.28 18.62
CA SER A 38 1.22 16.17 18.17
C SER A 38 0.54 14.80 18.23
N THR A 39 -0.53 14.62 19.04
CA THR A 39 -1.24 13.33 19.15
C THR A 39 -2.27 13.14 18.04
N GLU A 40 -2.65 11.89 17.75
CA GLU A 40 -3.70 11.55 16.78
C GLU A 40 -5.02 12.29 17.08
N GLU A 41 -5.44 12.29 18.35
CA GLU A 41 -6.69 12.95 18.76
C GLU A 41 -6.57 14.47 18.65
N GLY A 42 -5.39 15.05 18.94
CA GLY A 42 -5.16 16.47 18.79
C GLY A 42 -5.23 16.93 17.34
N LYS A 43 -4.60 16.18 16.42
CA LYS A 43 -4.69 16.39 14.97
C LYS A 43 -6.13 16.31 14.48
N ALA A 44 -6.89 15.29 14.90
CA ALA A 44 -8.30 15.14 14.54
C ALA A 44 -9.17 16.32 15.04
N ILE A 45 -8.94 16.79 16.27
CA ILE A 45 -9.65 17.94 16.85
C ILE A 45 -9.33 19.24 16.10
N ILE A 46 -8.07 19.44 15.71
CA ILE A 46 -7.63 20.63 14.96
C ILE A 46 -8.21 20.60 13.55
N ASN A 47 -8.12 19.49 12.82
CA ASN A 47 -8.70 19.33 11.47
C ASN A 47 -10.19 19.71 11.42
N LEU A 48 -10.99 19.18 12.34
CA LEU A 48 -12.43 19.48 12.39
C LEU A 48 -12.72 20.93 12.82
N ALA A 49 -11.82 21.57 13.57
CA ALA A 49 -11.97 22.97 14.00
C ALA A 49 -11.61 23.94 12.87
N GLU A 50 -10.54 23.66 12.12
CA GLU A 50 -10.13 24.39 10.91
C GLU A 50 -11.21 24.34 9.83
N ARG A 51 -11.91 23.20 9.71
CA ARG A 51 -13.08 23.00 8.84
C ARG A 51 -14.39 23.60 9.39
N GLY A 52 -14.38 24.17 10.59
CA GLY A 52 -15.56 24.76 11.23
C GLY A 52 -16.64 23.77 11.69
N ILE A 53 -16.36 22.45 11.65
CA ILE A 53 -17.29 21.39 12.04
C ILE A 53 -17.45 21.33 13.57
N ILE A 54 -16.36 21.56 14.30
CA ILE A 54 -16.35 21.64 15.77
C ILE A 54 -15.95 23.03 16.26
N SER A 55 -16.44 23.38 17.45
CA SER A 55 -16.02 24.56 18.18
C SER A 55 -15.61 24.21 19.62
N GLY A 56 -14.73 25.04 20.17
CA GLY A 56 -14.43 25.07 21.60
C GLY A 56 -15.56 25.71 22.42
N TYR A 57 -15.27 25.92 23.69
CA TYR A 57 -16.08 26.67 24.65
C TYR A 57 -15.75 28.17 24.59
N PRO A 58 -16.61 29.07 25.13
CA PRO A 58 -16.34 30.50 25.18
C PRO A 58 -15.10 30.93 25.99
N ASP A 59 -14.52 30.01 26.78
CA ASP A 59 -13.25 30.20 27.50
C ASP A 59 -12.01 29.85 26.66
N GLY A 60 -12.18 29.49 25.39
CA GLY A 60 -11.11 29.14 24.46
C GLY A 60 -10.66 27.68 24.50
N THR A 61 -11.19 26.85 25.42
CA THR A 61 -10.79 25.43 25.56
C THR A 61 -11.67 24.48 24.74
N PHE A 62 -11.19 23.27 24.44
CA PHE A 62 -11.99 22.23 23.78
C PHE A 62 -12.67 21.25 24.76
N LYS A 63 -12.06 21.04 25.93
CA LYS A 63 -12.41 20.08 26.99
C LYS A 63 -12.51 18.64 26.45
N PRO A 64 -11.39 18.07 25.92
CA PRO A 64 -11.39 16.77 25.23
C PRO A 64 -11.95 15.63 26.07
N ALA A 65 -11.70 15.66 27.39
CA ALA A 65 -12.13 14.63 28.33
C ALA A 65 -13.63 14.65 28.70
N ASN A 66 -14.37 15.71 28.37
CA ASN A 66 -15.79 15.79 28.66
C ASN A 66 -16.58 14.80 27.80
N PHE A 67 -17.56 14.11 28.40
CA PHE A 67 -18.50 13.27 27.66
C PHE A 67 -19.43 14.11 26.78
N ILE A 68 -19.72 13.61 25.58
CA ILE A 68 -20.53 14.31 24.59
C ILE A 68 -22.00 13.89 24.61
N THR A 69 -22.90 14.84 24.42
CA THR A 69 -24.35 14.59 24.32
C THR A 69 -24.74 14.10 22.93
N ARG A 70 -25.88 13.42 22.82
CA ARG A 70 -26.44 12.94 21.55
C ARG A 70 -26.70 14.07 20.55
N THR A 71 -27.14 15.25 21.02
CA THR A 71 -27.32 16.44 20.15
C THR A 71 -25.99 16.99 19.61
N GLN A 72 -24.93 16.99 20.42
CA GLN A 72 -23.59 17.41 19.98
C GLN A 72 -22.95 16.40 19.02
N ALA A 73 -23.12 15.09 19.26
CA ALA A 73 -22.67 14.06 18.33
C ALA A 73 -23.40 14.16 16.98
N ALA A 74 -24.71 14.42 17.00
CA ALA A 74 -25.50 14.68 15.79
C ALA A 74 -25.01 15.92 15.02
N LYS A 75 -24.73 17.03 15.71
CA LYS A 75 -24.17 18.24 15.06
C LYS A 75 -22.88 17.94 14.29
N ILE A 76 -21.95 17.25 14.94
CA ILE A 76 -20.62 16.96 14.39
C ILE A 76 -20.71 15.98 13.23
N LEU A 77 -21.52 14.93 13.37
CA LEU A 77 -21.70 13.94 12.30
C LEU A 77 -22.44 14.53 11.09
N ALA A 78 -23.46 15.37 11.28
CA ALA A 78 -24.11 16.06 10.16
C ALA A 78 -23.17 17.04 9.44
N GLY A 79 -22.26 17.69 10.17
CA GLY A 79 -21.28 18.62 9.63
C GLY A 79 -20.18 17.94 8.81
N ILE A 80 -19.62 16.81 9.28
CA ILE A 80 -18.59 16.07 8.54
C ILE A 80 -19.15 15.32 7.32
N LEU A 81 -20.41 14.89 7.38
CA LEU A 81 -21.15 14.32 6.25
C LEU A 81 -21.76 15.38 5.31
N HIS A 82 -21.47 16.66 5.54
CA HIS A 82 -21.91 17.79 4.70
C HIS A 82 -23.43 17.82 4.39
N LEU A 83 -24.27 17.34 5.31
CA LEU A 83 -25.71 17.23 5.11
C LEU A 83 -26.40 18.61 5.07
N ASP A 84 -27.45 18.75 4.25
CA ASP A 84 -28.34 19.92 4.32
C ASP A 84 -29.10 19.89 5.66
N THR A 85 -28.75 20.82 6.55
CA THR A 85 -29.37 21.00 7.86
C THR A 85 -30.41 22.13 7.89
N VAL A 86 -30.70 22.74 6.74
CA VAL A 86 -31.66 23.84 6.58
C VAL A 86 -32.98 23.33 5.99
N HIS A 87 -32.94 22.54 4.91
CA HIS A 87 -34.12 22.05 4.20
C HIS A 87 -34.52 20.62 4.61
N VAL A 88 -34.80 20.45 5.90
CA VAL A 88 -35.01 19.14 6.53
C VAL A 88 -36.49 18.79 6.77
N LYS A 89 -36.84 17.51 6.66
CA LYS A 89 -38.14 17.00 7.11
C LYS A 89 -38.21 16.93 8.64
N ASN A 90 -39.40 17.11 9.22
CA ASN A 90 -39.59 16.96 10.66
C ASN A 90 -39.28 15.51 11.10
N PRO A 91 -38.34 15.27 12.03
CA PRO A 91 -37.97 13.93 12.46
C PRO A 91 -39.01 13.24 13.36
N ASN A 92 -40.08 13.94 13.75
CA ASN A 92 -41.19 13.45 14.58
C ASN A 92 -40.78 12.91 15.97
N PHE A 93 -39.66 13.38 16.51
CA PHE A 93 -39.29 13.12 17.90
C PHE A 93 -40.04 14.07 18.85
N LYS A 94 -40.66 13.53 19.89
CA LYS A 94 -41.53 14.24 20.86
C LYS A 94 -40.79 15.26 21.73
N ASP A 95 -39.46 15.16 21.79
CA ASP A 95 -38.55 16.01 22.58
C ASP A 95 -37.65 16.89 21.71
N ILE A 96 -37.97 17.04 20.42
CA ILE A 96 -37.27 17.89 19.46
C ILE A 96 -38.25 18.84 18.77
N THR A 97 -38.00 20.14 18.89
CA THR A 97 -38.77 21.22 18.23
C THR A 97 -37.84 22.03 17.31
N PRO A 98 -38.39 22.74 16.30
CA PRO A 98 -37.60 23.58 15.39
C PRO A 98 -36.69 24.62 16.09
N ASP A 99 -37.05 25.04 17.31
CA ASP A 99 -36.29 26.01 18.11
C ASP A 99 -35.04 25.42 18.81
N ASN A 100 -34.78 24.11 18.71
CA ASN A 100 -33.61 23.50 19.33
C ASN A 100 -32.32 23.80 18.54
N GLU A 101 -31.24 24.10 19.28
CA GLU A 101 -29.93 24.56 18.76
C GLU A 101 -29.28 23.66 17.68
N ASN A 102 -29.66 22.38 17.58
CA ASN A 102 -29.21 21.46 16.53
C ASN A 102 -30.37 20.72 15.83
N TYR A 103 -31.57 21.32 15.75
CA TYR A 103 -32.74 20.71 15.11
C TYR A 103 -32.41 20.20 13.70
N GLY A 104 -31.78 21.05 12.88
CA GLY A 104 -31.36 20.73 11.52
C GLY A 104 -30.50 19.48 11.40
N ALA A 105 -29.44 19.38 12.21
CA ALA A 105 -28.55 18.22 12.21
C ALA A 105 -29.26 16.92 12.64
N ILE A 106 -30.13 16.99 13.65
CA ILE A 106 -30.91 15.83 14.10
C ILE A 106 -31.91 15.40 13.01
N ALA A 107 -32.57 16.36 12.37
CA ALA A 107 -33.54 16.12 11.32
C ALA A 107 -32.89 15.51 10.07
N ALA A 108 -31.77 16.07 9.60
CA ALA A 108 -31.01 15.57 8.45
C ALA A 108 -30.52 14.12 8.66
N LEU A 109 -29.92 13.82 9.82
CA LEU A 109 -29.46 12.46 10.14
C LEU A 109 -30.62 11.45 10.31
N ALA A 110 -31.81 11.90 10.71
CA ALA A 110 -32.99 11.05 10.80
C ALA A 110 -33.59 10.78 9.41
N GLU A 111 -33.61 11.79 8.54
CA GLU A 111 -34.03 11.68 7.15
C GLU A 111 -33.11 10.76 6.33
N ALA A 112 -31.79 10.84 6.56
CA ALA A 112 -30.79 9.92 6.02
C ALA A 112 -30.82 8.50 6.65
N GLY A 113 -31.68 8.24 7.65
CA GLY A 113 -31.80 6.92 8.30
C GLY A 113 -30.60 6.50 9.16
N ILE A 114 -29.67 7.42 9.42
CA ILE A 114 -28.45 7.24 10.22
C ILE A 114 -28.83 7.13 11.71
N ILE A 115 -29.68 8.05 12.20
CA ILE A 115 -30.20 7.99 13.57
C ILE A 115 -31.63 7.46 13.62
N ARG A 116 -31.93 6.76 14.73
CA ARG A 116 -33.29 6.49 15.17
C ARG A 116 -33.44 6.86 16.64
N GLY A 117 -34.61 7.39 17.00
CA GLY A 117 -34.99 7.62 18.40
C GLY A 117 -35.49 6.33 19.06
N SER A 118 -35.81 6.41 20.35
CA SER A 118 -36.43 5.32 21.11
C SER A 118 -37.78 5.77 21.65
N ASN A 119 -38.84 4.99 21.43
CA ASN A 119 -40.23 5.30 21.84
C ASN A 119 -40.78 6.66 21.36
N GLY A 120 -40.23 7.17 20.26
CA GLY A 120 -40.52 8.50 19.71
C GLY A 120 -39.74 9.65 20.36
N TYR A 121 -38.64 9.38 21.07
CA TYR A 121 -37.78 10.39 21.69
C TYR A 121 -36.33 10.29 21.20
N PHE A 122 -35.67 11.41 20.92
CA PHE A 122 -34.25 11.46 20.56
C PHE A 122 -33.32 11.47 21.79
N ASN A 123 -33.80 12.03 22.91
CA ASN A 123 -33.06 12.28 24.15
C ASN A 123 -31.81 13.17 23.95
N PRO A 124 -31.95 14.43 23.46
CA PRO A 124 -30.84 15.26 23.00
C PRO A 124 -29.73 15.50 24.04
N THR A 125 -30.11 15.66 25.31
CA THR A 125 -29.20 15.98 26.42
C THR A 125 -28.52 14.77 27.06
N LYS A 126 -28.95 13.54 26.74
CA LYS A 126 -28.27 12.34 27.24
C LYS A 126 -26.91 12.18 26.57
N GLN A 127 -25.94 11.63 27.30
CA GLN A 127 -24.65 11.24 26.74
C GLN A 127 -24.83 10.08 25.76
N ILE A 128 -24.04 10.06 24.69
CA ILE A 128 -24.03 8.97 23.70
C ILE A 128 -23.09 7.85 24.17
N THR A 129 -23.50 6.58 23.98
CA THR A 129 -22.63 5.42 24.24
C THR A 129 -21.78 5.08 23.02
N ARG A 130 -20.66 4.37 23.21
CA ARG A 130 -19.76 3.98 22.11
C ARG A 130 -20.44 3.06 21.08
N GLY A 131 -21.30 2.13 21.52
CA GLY A 131 -22.09 1.29 20.60
C GLY A 131 -23.05 2.12 19.74
N GLN A 132 -23.79 3.06 20.34
CA GLN A 132 -24.66 3.99 19.61
C GLN A 132 -23.89 4.83 18.60
N LEU A 133 -22.70 5.31 18.97
CA LEU A 133 -21.85 6.05 18.05
C LEU A 133 -21.33 5.17 16.90
N SER A 134 -20.91 3.93 17.17
CA SER A 134 -20.42 3.02 16.12
C SER A 134 -21.47 2.80 15.04
N LYS A 135 -22.71 2.56 15.47
CA LYS A 135 -23.88 2.42 14.60
C LYS A 135 -24.18 3.68 13.78
N MET A 136 -23.96 4.87 14.36
CA MET A 136 -24.10 6.14 13.64
C MET A 136 -22.97 6.39 12.63
N ILE A 137 -21.73 6.00 12.95
CA ILE A 137 -20.58 6.17 12.06
C ILE A 137 -20.72 5.27 10.84
N VAL A 138 -20.87 3.96 11.04
CA VAL A 138 -21.00 2.98 9.95
C VAL A 138 -22.13 3.36 8.99
N LYS A 139 -23.30 3.74 9.52
CA LYS A 139 -24.42 4.22 8.70
C LYS A 139 -24.20 5.59 8.06
N GLY A 140 -23.43 6.46 8.71
CA GLY A 140 -23.17 7.82 8.24
C GLY A 140 -22.20 7.86 7.07
N PHE A 141 -21.14 7.05 7.16
CA PHE A 141 -20.12 6.89 6.14
C PHE A 141 -20.40 5.70 5.20
N ASP A 142 -21.60 5.13 5.25
CA ASP A 142 -22.07 3.98 4.46
C ASP A 142 -21.05 2.81 4.37
N LEU A 143 -20.40 2.51 5.48
CA LEU A 143 -19.36 1.48 5.55
C LEU A 143 -19.99 0.10 5.42
N THR A 144 -19.42 -0.74 4.55
CA THR A 144 -19.82 -2.15 4.39
C THR A 144 -19.77 -2.86 5.74
N ILE A 145 -20.88 -3.48 6.14
CA ILE A 145 -20.94 -4.26 7.38
C ILE A 145 -19.99 -5.45 7.28
N THR A 146 -19.06 -5.55 8.22
CA THR A 146 -18.31 -6.76 8.54
C THR A 146 -18.95 -7.39 9.79
N ASP A 147 -19.47 -8.62 9.70
CA ASP A 147 -20.10 -9.34 10.81
C ASP A 147 -19.57 -10.77 11.04
N ASP A 148 -18.51 -11.14 10.31
CA ASP A 148 -17.90 -12.47 10.24
C ASP A 148 -16.44 -12.52 10.74
N ILE A 149 -15.91 -11.43 11.32
CA ILE A 149 -14.55 -11.38 11.87
C ILE A 149 -14.50 -11.53 13.39
N ASP A 150 -13.48 -12.23 13.88
CA ASP A 150 -13.12 -12.22 15.29
C ASP A 150 -12.53 -10.85 15.69
N ILE A 151 -12.94 -10.35 16.84
CA ILE A 151 -12.47 -9.09 17.44
C ILE A 151 -11.94 -9.32 18.85
N PRO A 152 -10.88 -8.63 19.28
CA PRO A 152 -10.26 -8.90 20.59
C PRO A 152 -11.10 -8.40 21.79
N PHE A 153 -12.26 -7.78 21.54
CA PHE A 153 -13.04 -7.07 22.55
C PHE A 153 -13.98 -7.99 23.33
N THR A 154 -13.47 -8.53 24.44
CA THR A 154 -14.17 -9.47 25.33
C THR A 154 -15.45 -8.96 25.98
N ASP A 155 -15.75 -7.66 25.89
CA ASP A 155 -16.97 -7.02 26.40
C ASP A 155 -17.99 -6.63 25.31
N VAL A 156 -17.77 -7.08 24.07
CA VAL A 156 -18.78 -7.07 23.01
C VAL A 156 -19.56 -8.39 23.09
N GLU A 157 -20.84 -8.30 23.43
CA GLU A 157 -21.72 -9.48 23.54
C GLU A 157 -22.10 -9.99 22.15
N ALA A 158 -21.88 -11.29 21.92
CA ALA A 158 -22.23 -11.96 20.67
C ALA A 158 -23.75 -11.94 20.41
N GLY A 159 -24.13 -11.55 19.20
CA GLY A 159 -25.50 -11.29 18.78
C GLY A 159 -26.07 -9.93 19.21
N SER A 160 -25.26 -9.03 19.80
CA SER A 160 -25.75 -7.71 20.25
C SER A 160 -26.00 -6.74 19.10
N GLU A 161 -26.95 -5.81 19.25
CA GLU A 161 -27.33 -4.87 18.17
C GLU A 161 -26.24 -3.87 17.72
N TYR A 162 -25.07 -3.91 18.37
CA TYR A 162 -23.91 -3.08 18.12
C TYR A 162 -22.70 -3.87 17.61
N GLU A 163 -22.66 -5.20 17.76
CA GLU A 163 -21.51 -6.04 17.41
C GLU A 163 -21.07 -5.88 15.94
N PRO A 164 -21.94 -6.05 14.91
CA PRO A 164 -21.56 -5.83 13.51
C PRO A 164 -20.96 -4.45 13.26
N TYR A 165 -21.48 -3.42 13.94
CA TYR A 165 -20.99 -2.05 13.79
C TYR A 165 -19.64 -1.85 14.49
N ILE A 166 -19.34 -2.60 15.56
CA ILE A 166 -18.06 -2.56 16.27
C ILE A 166 -17.00 -3.37 15.50
N GLN A 167 -17.36 -4.54 14.96
CA GLN A 167 -16.53 -5.31 14.02
C GLN A 167 -16.17 -4.46 12.81
N THR A 168 -17.16 -3.81 12.16
CA THR A 168 -16.93 -2.88 11.03
C THR A 168 -15.98 -1.73 11.40
N LEU A 169 -16.10 -1.13 12.59
CA LEU A 169 -15.16 -0.09 13.03
C LEU A 169 -13.76 -0.64 13.35
N PHE A 170 -13.63 -1.92 13.68
CA PHE A 170 -12.34 -2.57 13.94
C PHE A 170 -11.65 -2.95 12.62
N SER A 171 -12.35 -3.60 11.70
CA SER A 171 -11.84 -3.97 10.37
C SER A 171 -11.32 -2.76 9.57
N ASN A 172 -11.98 -1.60 9.72
CA ASN A 172 -11.59 -0.36 9.08
C ASN A 172 -10.57 0.47 9.90
N ASN A 173 -9.95 -0.07 10.96
CA ASN A 173 -9.00 0.65 11.84
C ASN A 173 -9.55 1.93 12.53
N ILE A 174 -10.87 2.14 12.50
CA ILE A 174 -11.56 3.27 13.13
C ILE A 174 -11.59 3.14 14.66
N THR A 175 -11.36 1.94 15.21
CA THR A 175 -11.22 1.70 16.65
C THR A 175 -10.11 0.71 17.02
N LYS A 176 -9.32 1.07 18.04
CA LYS A 176 -8.35 0.18 18.73
C LYS A 176 -8.86 -0.24 20.13
N GLY A 177 -10.17 -0.12 20.37
CA GLY A 177 -10.78 -0.31 21.68
C GLY A 177 -10.62 0.87 22.66
N THR A 178 -10.81 0.59 23.94
CA THR A 178 -10.41 1.43 25.08
C THR A 178 -9.23 0.83 25.84
N THR A 179 -9.05 -0.48 25.71
CA THR A 179 -7.85 -1.28 25.95
C THR A 179 -7.73 -2.27 24.78
N PRO A 180 -6.63 -3.02 24.64
CA PRO A 180 -6.52 -4.04 23.59
C PRO A 180 -7.65 -5.08 23.58
N THR A 181 -8.28 -5.35 24.73
CA THR A 181 -9.31 -6.40 24.89
C THR A 181 -10.68 -5.89 25.35
N THR A 182 -10.91 -4.57 25.32
CA THR A 182 -12.16 -3.94 25.82
C THR A 182 -12.60 -2.78 24.94
N PHE A 183 -13.76 -2.89 24.30
CA PHE A 183 -14.36 -1.81 23.51
C PHE A 183 -15.18 -0.84 24.36
N GLY A 184 -15.89 -1.30 25.39
CA GLY A 184 -16.82 -0.51 26.21
C GLY A 184 -18.11 -0.07 25.49
N PRO A 185 -18.97 -0.96 24.95
CA PRO A 185 -20.14 -0.57 24.15
C PRO A 185 -21.11 0.38 24.87
N GLN A 186 -21.27 0.21 26.18
CA GLN A 186 -22.15 1.03 27.03
C GLN A 186 -21.45 2.26 27.64
N SER A 187 -20.13 2.38 27.49
CA SER A 187 -19.38 3.54 28.01
C SER A 187 -19.69 4.80 27.20
N TYR A 188 -19.74 5.95 27.89
CA TYR A 188 -19.98 7.24 27.25
C TYR A 188 -18.77 7.74 26.45
N VAL A 189 -19.04 8.40 25.32
CA VAL A 189 -18.00 8.90 24.41
C VAL A 189 -17.47 10.26 24.88
N LYS A 190 -16.14 10.41 24.95
CA LYS A 190 -15.47 11.70 25.18
C LYS A 190 -15.43 12.56 23.90
N ARG A 191 -15.40 13.89 24.03
CA ARG A 191 -15.31 14.82 22.88
C ARG A 191 -14.11 14.53 21.96
N SER A 192 -12.94 14.20 22.51
CA SER A 192 -11.76 13.81 21.71
C SER A 192 -11.93 12.48 20.99
N GLN A 193 -12.56 11.50 21.64
CA GLN A 193 -12.84 10.20 21.03
C GLN A 193 -13.75 10.37 19.82
N LEU A 194 -14.84 11.14 19.93
CA LEU A 194 -15.71 11.42 18.78
C LEU A 194 -14.93 12.01 17.60
N ALA A 195 -14.07 13.00 17.83
CA ALA A 195 -13.26 13.61 16.78
C ALA A 195 -12.38 12.58 16.06
N SER A 196 -11.67 11.75 16.82
CA SER A 196 -10.79 10.69 16.27
C SER A 196 -11.59 9.62 15.51
N PHE A 197 -12.78 9.26 16.03
CA PHE A 197 -13.70 8.33 15.39
C PHE A 197 -14.18 8.85 14.02
N VAL A 198 -14.67 10.09 13.94
CA VAL A 198 -15.23 10.61 12.68
C VAL A 198 -14.16 10.96 11.65
N VAL A 199 -12.98 11.43 12.07
CA VAL A 199 -11.86 11.69 11.13
C VAL A 199 -11.31 10.40 10.55
N ARG A 200 -11.17 9.32 11.35
CA ARG A 200 -10.77 8.01 10.79
C ARG A 200 -11.84 7.45 9.86
N ALA A 201 -13.11 7.56 10.22
CA ALA A 201 -14.21 7.09 9.38
C ALA A 201 -14.34 7.85 8.04
N GLU A 202 -14.01 9.14 8.03
CA GLU A 202 -13.90 9.92 6.80
C GLU A 202 -12.69 9.47 5.96
N ASN A 203 -11.54 9.23 6.58
CA ASN A 203 -10.35 8.77 5.87
C ASN A 203 -10.53 7.36 5.27
N THR A 204 -11.30 6.48 5.91
CA THR A 204 -11.62 5.14 5.37
C THR A 204 -12.59 5.17 4.19
N GLN A 205 -13.25 6.29 3.89
CA GLN A 205 -13.95 6.47 2.61
C GLN A 205 -13.01 6.85 1.45
N HIS A 206 -11.72 7.06 1.71
CA HIS A 206 -10.78 7.59 0.72
C HIS A 206 -9.59 6.66 0.48
N ASN A 207 -9.29 5.77 1.43
CA ASN A 207 -8.19 4.83 1.36
C ASN A 207 -8.71 3.39 1.47
N ALA A 208 -8.26 2.50 0.60
CA ALA A 208 -8.57 1.08 0.63
C ALA A 208 -7.55 0.37 1.54
N THR A 209 -8.03 -0.45 2.48
CA THR A 209 -7.18 -1.26 3.36
C THR A 209 -7.32 -2.74 3.02
N ILE A 210 -6.19 -3.44 3.03
CA ILE A 210 -6.05 -4.88 2.87
C ILE A 210 -5.55 -5.44 4.22
N SER A 211 -6.04 -6.62 4.60
CA SER A 211 -5.64 -7.29 5.85
C SER A 211 -5.20 -8.72 5.54
N ALA A 212 -4.14 -9.21 6.18
CA ALA A 212 -3.62 -10.58 5.98
C ALA A 212 -4.68 -11.66 6.22
N SER A 213 -5.56 -11.42 7.21
CA SER A 213 -6.71 -12.27 7.52
C SER A 213 -7.75 -12.42 6.40
N ARG A 214 -7.78 -11.54 5.40
CA ARG A 214 -8.61 -11.71 4.18
C ARG A 214 -8.21 -12.97 3.40
N PHE A 215 -6.94 -13.34 3.47
CA PHE A 215 -6.33 -14.41 2.68
C PHE A 215 -5.91 -15.62 3.53
N ASN A 216 -6.28 -15.63 4.82
CA ASN A 216 -5.78 -16.59 5.83
C ASN A 216 -4.24 -16.59 5.95
N GLN A 217 -3.63 -15.40 5.90
CA GLN A 217 -2.18 -15.20 6.05
C GLN A 217 -1.89 -14.53 7.40
N ASP A 218 -0.71 -14.77 7.96
CA ASP A 218 -0.26 -14.15 9.21
C ASP A 218 0.24 -12.72 8.97
N TYR A 219 1.01 -12.55 7.90
CA TYR A 219 1.55 -11.27 7.45
C TYR A 219 1.33 -11.05 5.95
N ILE A 220 1.36 -9.78 5.55
CA ILE A 220 1.39 -9.33 4.16
C ILE A 220 2.45 -8.24 3.97
N PHE A 221 2.97 -8.14 2.76
CA PHE A 221 3.74 -7.01 2.25
C PHE A 221 3.23 -6.61 0.85
N ALA A 222 3.64 -5.43 0.37
CA ALA A 222 3.21 -4.89 -0.91
C ALA A 222 4.41 -4.56 -1.81
N SER A 223 4.30 -4.88 -3.11
CA SER A 223 5.16 -4.36 -4.18
C SER A 223 4.32 -3.68 -5.26
N TYR A 224 4.94 -2.79 -6.03
CA TYR A 224 4.33 -2.27 -7.25
C TYR A 224 4.46 -3.33 -8.36
N GLY A 225 3.38 -3.55 -9.10
CA GLY A 225 3.39 -4.43 -10.26
C GLY A 225 3.51 -3.67 -11.59
N GLY A 226 3.92 -4.37 -12.64
CA GLY A 226 4.03 -3.85 -13.99
C GLY A 226 5.26 -2.95 -14.23
N ILE A 227 5.33 -2.39 -15.44
CA ILE A 227 6.37 -1.47 -15.90
C ILE A 227 5.94 0.00 -15.84
N GLU A 228 4.63 0.27 -15.71
CA GLU A 228 4.12 1.63 -15.52
C GLU A 228 4.35 2.12 -14.07
N PRO A 229 4.68 3.40 -13.85
CA PRO A 229 5.03 3.93 -12.53
C PRO A 229 3.78 4.06 -11.63
N ALA A 230 3.35 2.95 -11.04
CA ALA A 230 2.26 2.87 -10.07
C ALA A 230 2.53 3.75 -8.82
N GLU A 231 3.80 3.95 -8.47
CA GLU A 231 4.29 4.86 -7.43
C GLU A 231 3.92 6.34 -7.66
N ASP A 232 3.62 6.72 -8.90
CA ASP A 232 3.19 8.06 -9.28
C ASP A 232 1.68 8.25 -9.00
N ILE A 233 0.95 7.15 -8.78
CA ILE A 233 -0.52 7.06 -8.67
C ILE A 233 -0.94 6.82 -7.22
N PHE A 234 -0.29 5.90 -6.51
CA PHE A 234 -0.58 5.56 -5.11
C PHE A 234 0.69 5.15 -4.36
N THR A 235 0.57 5.08 -3.03
CA THR A 235 1.54 4.47 -2.11
C THR A 235 0.76 3.78 -0.98
N TRP A 236 1.39 3.35 0.10
CA TRP A 236 0.72 2.73 1.26
C TRP A 236 1.15 3.32 2.61
N ASP A 237 0.70 2.75 3.73
CA ASP A 237 1.29 2.97 5.05
C ASP A 237 2.67 2.30 5.16
N ASP A 238 3.66 3.15 5.40
CA ASP A 238 5.08 2.85 5.40
C ASP A 238 5.45 2.23 6.76
N GLU A 239 5.08 0.97 6.98
CA GLU A 239 5.35 0.21 8.21
C GLU A 239 5.78 -1.25 7.92
N GLU A 240 7.07 -1.52 8.15
CA GLU A 240 7.73 -2.83 8.38
C GLU A 240 7.66 -3.89 7.25
N MET A 241 8.66 -4.79 7.19
CA MET A 241 8.74 -5.84 6.15
C MET A 241 7.64 -6.92 6.28
N MET A 242 6.93 -6.95 7.41
CA MET A 242 5.82 -7.88 7.67
C MET A 242 4.76 -7.14 8.50
N THR A 243 3.58 -6.89 7.91
CA THR A 243 2.46 -6.23 8.60
C THR A 243 1.18 -7.06 8.44
N ASN A 244 0.24 -6.93 9.36
CA ASN A 244 -1.07 -7.59 9.26
C ASN A 244 -2.08 -6.77 8.43
N THR A 245 -1.80 -5.50 8.14
CA THR A 245 -2.68 -4.61 7.34
C THR A 245 -1.90 -3.59 6.52
N ILE A 246 -2.37 -3.31 5.31
CA ILE A 246 -1.79 -2.32 4.37
C ILE A 246 -2.90 -1.39 3.87
N THR A 247 -2.74 -0.08 4.05
CA THR A 247 -3.68 0.98 3.67
C THR A 247 -3.15 1.80 2.49
N ILE A 248 -3.75 1.60 1.33
CA ILE A 248 -3.40 2.27 0.09
C ILE A 248 -3.81 3.75 0.14
N LYS A 249 -2.84 4.64 -0.07
CA LYS A 249 -2.98 6.10 -0.07
C LYS A 249 -2.93 6.63 -1.50
N PRO A 250 -3.90 7.44 -1.93
CA PRO A 250 -3.87 8.05 -3.26
C PRO A 250 -2.84 9.18 -3.34
N LEU A 251 -2.14 9.26 -4.47
CA LEU A 251 -1.24 10.37 -4.81
C LEU A 251 -1.75 11.19 -6.01
N LYS A 252 -2.28 10.52 -7.03
CA LYS A 252 -2.70 11.11 -8.32
C LYS A 252 -3.79 10.25 -8.95
N GLU A 253 -4.69 10.85 -9.73
CA GLU A 253 -5.67 10.07 -10.51
C GLU A 253 -4.98 9.12 -11.50
N GLY A 254 -5.46 7.88 -11.57
CA GLY A 254 -4.89 6.85 -12.43
C GLY A 254 -5.40 5.46 -12.09
N THR A 255 -4.78 4.45 -12.69
CA THR A 255 -4.87 3.07 -12.25
C THR A 255 -3.48 2.48 -12.31
N GLY A 256 -3.02 1.90 -11.21
CA GLY A 256 -1.73 1.21 -11.13
C GLY A 256 -1.92 -0.22 -10.63
N LYS A 257 -0.89 -1.04 -10.78
CA LYS A 257 -0.87 -2.44 -10.35
C LYS A 257 -0.21 -2.56 -8.98
N LEU A 258 -0.75 -3.46 -8.18
CA LEU A 258 -0.30 -3.76 -6.82
C LEU A 258 -0.24 -5.27 -6.67
N VAL A 259 0.88 -5.78 -6.14
CA VAL A 259 1.00 -7.16 -5.69
C VAL A 259 1.02 -7.14 -4.16
N ILE A 260 0.25 -8.05 -3.57
CA ILE A 260 0.25 -8.31 -2.13
C ILE A 260 0.75 -9.73 -1.94
N SER A 261 1.91 -9.87 -1.31
CA SER A 261 2.48 -11.16 -0.98
C SER A 261 2.17 -11.48 0.48
N GLY A 262 1.45 -12.58 0.70
CA GLY A 262 1.12 -13.08 2.03
C GLY A 262 2.06 -14.19 2.48
N PHE A 263 2.35 -14.24 3.78
CA PHE A 263 3.14 -15.30 4.42
C PHE A 263 2.34 -16.01 5.51
N SER A 264 2.49 -17.34 5.57
CA SER A 264 1.84 -18.23 6.53
C SER A 264 2.89 -18.91 7.41
N GLU A 265 2.83 -18.68 8.72
CA GLU A 265 3.71 -19.32 9.71
C GLU A 265 3.43 -20.84 9.84
N GLU A 266 2.23 -21.31 9.46
CA GLU A 266 1.88 -22.74 9.51
C GLU A 266 2.53 -23.54 8.39
N THR A 267 2.69 -22.94 7.20
CA THR A 267 3.22 -23.63 6.00
C THR A 267 4.64 -23.21 5.62
N GLU A 268 5.13 -22.07 6.13
CA GLU A 268 6.37 -21.40 5.70
C GLU A 268 6.36 -21.04 4.20
N GLU A 269 5.18 -20.92 3.59
CA GLU A 269 4.97 -20.60 2.17
C GLU A 269 4.50 -19.15 1.97
N PHE A 270 4.88 -18.56 0.84
CA PHE A 270 4.35 -17.28 0.35
C PHE A 270 3.23 -17.49 -0.67
N THR A 271 2.32 -16.53 -0.80
CA THR A 271 1.26 -16.52 -1.84
C THR A 271 0.96 -15.10 -2.28
N ASP A 272 0.97 -14.88 -3.59
CA ASP A 272 0.74 -13.55 -4.18
C ASP A 272 -0.71 -13.32 -4.60
N PHE A 273 -1.18 -12.11 -4.35
CA PHE A 273 -2.53 -11.63 -4.65
C PHE A 273 -2.45 -10.35 -5.46
N PHE A 274 -3.10 -10.33 -6.62
CA PHE A 274 -2.90 -9.31 -7.65
C PHE A 274 -4.06 -8.31 -7.68
N PHE A 275 -3.75 -7.02 -7.71
CA PHE A 275 -4.73 -5.95 -7.65
C PHE A 275 -4.51 -4.85 -8.68
N LEU A 276 -5.61 -4.29 -9.18
CA LEU A 276 -5.63 -2.93 -9.73
C LEU A 276 -6.06 -1.94 -8.64
N VAL A 277 -5.25 -0.91 -8.45
CA VAL A 277 -5.57 0.24 -7.60
C VAL A 277 -6.10 1.35 -8.49
N HIS A 278 -7.40 1.63 -8.43
CA HIS A 278 -7.97 2.80 -9.10
C HIS A 278 -7.97 4.00 -8.16
N VAL A 279 -7.39 5.11 -8.62
CA VAL A 279 -7.42 6.39 -7.91
C VAL A 279 -8.26 7.39 -8.69
N LYS A 280 -9.32 7.91 -8.05
CA LYS A 280 -10.31 8.80 -8.69
C LYS A 280 -10.65 9.98 -7.78
N THR A 281 -10.87 11.16 -8.35
CA THR A 281 -11.41 12.30 -7.60
C THR A 281 -12.91 12.15 -7.40
N VAL A 282 -13.35 12.11 -6.15
CA VAL A 282 -14.75 12.16 -5.73
C VAL A 282 -14.90 13.34 -4.78
N ASP A 283 -15.84 14.24 -5.09
CA ASP A 283 -16.10 15.47 -4.33
C ASP A 283 -14.85 16.33 -4.02
N GLY A 284 -13.89 16.35 -4.95
CA GLY A 284 -12.66 17.13 -4.85
C GLY A 284 -11.56 16.50 -4.00
N LYS A 285 -11.71 15.25 -3.56
CA LYS A 285 -10.68 14.45 -2.88
C LYS A 285 -10.36 13.21 -3.71
N LEU A 286 -9.11 12.76 -3.70
CA LEU A 286 -8.76 11.46 -4.27
C LEU A 286 -9.29 10.33 -3.37
N GLN A 287 -9.76 9.26 -3.99
CA GLN A 287 -10.20 8.02 -3.36
C GLN A 287 -9.56 6.83 -4.07
N THR A 288 -9.12 5.82 -3.31
CA THR A 288 -8.62 4.54 -3.85
C THR A 288 -9.68 3.45 -3.76
N THR A 289 -9.81 2.63 -4.80
CA THR A 289 -10.56 1.36 -4.76
C THR A 289 -9.72 0.23 -5.32
N LEU A 290 -9.88 -0.98 -4.78
CA LEU A 290 -9.16 -2.17 -5.20
C LEU A 290 -10.05 -3.11 -6.02
N GLU A 291 -9.56 -3.54 -7.17
CA GLU A 291 -10.08 -4.66 -7.95
C GLU A 291 -9.09 -5.83 -7.81
N GLU A 292 -9.52 -6.95 -7.24
CA GLU A 292 -8.72 -8.19 -7.24
C GLU A 292 -8.80 -8.82 -8.64
N VAL A 293 -7.65 -9.12 -9.21
CA VAL A 293 -7.52 -9.58 -10.60
C VAL A 293 -6.68 -10.85 -10.67
N LYS A 294 -6.74 -11.53 -11.81
CA LYS A 294 -5.72 -12.51 -12.17
C LYS A 294 -4.55 -11.78 -12.82
N GLU A 295 -3.33 -12.19 -12.49
CA GLU A 295 -2.12 -11.67 -13.14
C GLU A 295 -2.17 -11.87 -14.66
N GLU A 296 -2.54 -13.07 -15.12
CA GLU A 296 -2.59 -13.47 -16.53
C GLU A 296 -3.47 -12.59 -17.43
N ASP A 297 -4.49 -11.93 -16.87
CA ASP A 297 -5.43 -11.07 -17.60
C ASP A 297 -4.86 -9.65 -17.85
N TYR A 298 -3.78 -9.26 -17.15
CA TYR A 298 -3.22 -7.90 -17.15
C TYR A 298 -1.72 -7.84 -17.42
N LEU A 299 -1.15 -8.89 -18.01
CA LEU A 299 0.29 -8.96 -18.29
C LEU A 299 0.76 -7.86 -19.25
N GLU A 300 1.82 -7.18 -18.83
CA GLU A 300 2.69 -6.45 -19.74
C GLU A 300 3.76 -7.39 -20.30
N HIS A 301 4.18 -7.14 -21.53
CA HIS A 301 5.27 -7.86 -22.16
C HIS A 301 6.44 -6.90 -22.24
N LEU A 302 7.55 -7.20 -21.58
CA LEU A 302 8.79 -6.46 -21.72
C LEU A 302 9.55 -7.08 -22.91
N PRO A 303 9.56 -6.45 -24.10
CA PRO A 303 10.27 -7.00 -25.24
C PRO A 303 11.79 -7.00 -25.00
N LEU A 304 12.43 -8.14 -25.22
CA LEU A 304 13.89 -8.26 -25.13
C LEU A 304 14.54 -7.50 -26.31
N ASN A 305 15.40 -6.52 -26.03
CA ASN A 305 16.19 -5.85 -27.06
C ASN A 305 17.36 -6.73 -27.50
N LEU A 306 17.27 -7.34 -28.68
CA LEU A 306 18.30 -8.25 -29.20
C LEU A 306 19.62 -7.55 -29.54
N ASN A 307 19.63 -6.22 -29.65
CA ASN A 307 20.86 -5.43 -29.82
C ASN A 307 21.72 -5.39 -28.56
N GLU A 308 21.15 -5.72 -27.39
CA GLU A 308 21.80 -5.71 -26.07
C GLU A 308 22.13 -7.14 -25.59
N THR A 309 22.27 -8.10 -26.52
CA THR A 309 22.51 -9.53 -26.24
C THR A 309 23.76 -10.05 -26.97
N ASP A 310 24.25 -11.23 -26.59
CA ASP A 310 25.38 -11.94 -27.24
C ASP A 310 25.10 -12.45 -28.67
N LEU A 311 24.09 -11.92 -29.36
CA LEU A 311 23.84 -12.21 -30.76
C LEU A 311 24.93 -11.58 -31.65
N THR A 312 25.67 -12.43 -32.35
CA THR A 312 26.77 -12.04 -33.24
C THR A 312 26.34 -11.33 -34.54
N PHE A 313 25.03 -11.13 -34.73
CA PHE A 313 24.41 -10.41 -35.86
C PHE A 313 22.97 -10.00 -35.52
N THR A 314 22.49 -8.90 -36.09
CA THR A 314 21.06 -8.53 -36.03
C THR A 314 20.21 -9.55 -36.80
N PRO A 315 19.27 -10.26 -36.17
CA PRO A 315 18.47 -11.27 -36.85
C PRO A 315 17.33 -10.65 -37.67
N THR A 316 16.97 -11.30 -38.78
CA THR A 316 15.79 -10.95 -39.59
C THR A 316 14.66 -11.97 -39.45
N ALA A 317 14.92 -13.10 -38.79
CA ALA A 317 13.95 -14.13 -38.45
C ALA A 317 14.43 -14.94 -37.23
N VAL A 318 13.47 -15.51 -36.50
CA VAL A 318 13.69 -16.48 -35.44
C VAL A 318 12.73 -17.65 -35.62
N SER A 319 13.16 -18.87 -35.28
CA SER A 319 12.27 -20.02 -35.09
C SER A 319 12.43 -20.57 -33.68
N ILE A 320 11.33 -20.74 -32.97
CA ILE A 320 11.29 -21.11 -31.55
C ILE A 320 10.78 -22.54 -31.39
N GLN A 321 11.41 -23.33 -30.53
CA GLN A 321 10.99 -24.70 -30.20
C GLN A 321 10.94 -24.89 -28.68
N THR A 322 10.00 -25.69 -28.19
CA THR A 322 9.94 -26.16 -26.80
C THR A 322 11.06 -27.16 -26.49
N ALA A 323 11.26 -27.47 -25.20
CA ALA A 323 12.23 -28.45 -24.73
C ALA A 323 12.10 -29.86 -25.36
N ASP A 324 10.91 -30.28 -25.76
CA ASP A 324 10.66 -31.55 -26.45
C ASP A 324 10.72 -31.46 -27.99
N GLY A 325 11.12 -30.29 -28.53
CA GLY A 325 11.35 -30.07 -29.97
C GLY A 325 10.11 -29.72 -30.78
N GLN A 326 8.98 -29.37 -30.14
CA GLN A 326 7.81 -28.88 -30.87
C GLN A 326 8.02 -27.42 -31.27
N ALA A 327 7.80 -27.10 -32.55
CA ALA A 327 7.87 -25.72 -33.03
C ALA A 327 6.71 -24.88 -32.50
N LEU A 328 7.01 -23.69 -31.98
CA LEU A 328 6.02 -22.73 -31.53
C LEU A 328 5.29 -22.10 -32.73
N SER A 329 4.00 -21.79 -32.56
CA SER A 329 3.25 -21.06 -33.59
C SER A 329 3.84 -19.66 -33.78
N SER A 330 3.80 -19.13 -35.01
CA SER A 330 4.15 -17.74 -35.29
C SER A 330 3.27 -16.73 -34.56
N ASP A 331 2.09 -17.14 -34.10
CA ASP A 331 1.17 -16.30 -33.33
C ASP A 331 1.53 -16.25 -31.83
N SER A 332 2.55 -17.02 -31.40
CA SER A 332 3.00 -17.12 -30.00
C SER A 332 4.26 -16.30 -29.70
N TYR A 333 4.82 -15.59 -30.69
CA TYR A 333 5.95 -14.68 -30.53
C TYR A 333 5.93 -13.58 -31.59
N ALA A 334 6.62 -12.47 -31.33
CA ALA A 334 6.81 -11.39 -32.29
C ALA A 334 8.31 -11.03 -32.35
N LEU A 335 8.84 -10.87 -33.57
CA LEU A 335 10.15 -10.30 -33.82
C LEU A 335 9.93 -9.01 -34.62
N GLU A 336 10.21 -7.86 -34.01
CA GLU A 336 9.98 -6.55 -34.60
C GLU A 336 11.29 -5.78 -34.75
N THR A 337 11.42 -4.96 -35.80
CA THR A 337 12.56 -4.03 -35.94
C THR A 337 12.04 -2.62 -36.15
N LYS A 338 12.43 -1.69 -35.29
CA LYS A 338 12.02 -0.28 -35.33
C LYS A 338 13.18 0.61 -34.91
N ASP A 339 13.43 1.68 -35.66
CA ASP A 339 14.47 2.69 -35.35
C ASP A 339 15.91 2.11 -35.16
N ASN A 340 16.17 0.94 -35.77
CA ASN A 340 17.33 0.04 -35.67
C ASN A 340 17.36 -0.92 -34.47
N ASP A 341 16.44 -0.81 -33.52
CA ASP A 341 16.28 -1.78 -32.45
C ASP A 341 15.45 -2.97 -32.92
N THR A 342 15.97 -4.19 -32.70
CA THR A 342 15.28 -5.43 -33.01
C THR A 342 14.87 -6.10 -31.70
N THR A 343 13.57 -6.26 -31.50
CA THR A 343 13.00 -6.77 -30.26
C THR A 343 12.32 -8.13 -30.45
N LEU A 344 12.35 -8.94 -29.40
CA LEU A 344 11.66 -10.21 -29.30
C LEU A 344 10.64 -10.20 -28.16
N SER A 345 9.43 -10.67 -28.44
CA SER A 345 8.41 -11.00 -27.43
C SER A 345 7.97 -12.45 -27.60
N ILE A 346 7.77 -13.18 -26.51
CA ILE A 346 7.22 -14.54 -26.49
C ILE A 346 5.99 -14.51 -25.57
N PHE A 347 4.83 -14.93 -26.06
CA PHE A 347 3.55 -14.71 -25.38
C PHE A 347 3.11 -15.88 -24.49
N LYS A 348 4.06 -16.74 -24.10
CA LYS A 348 3.82 -17.86 -23.19
C LYS A 348 5.08 -18.25 -22.45
N ASP A 349 4.95 -18.39 -21.14
CA ASP A 349 5.97 -18.85 -20.21
C ASP A 349 6.49 -20.26 -20.55
N GLY A 350 7.75 -20.49 -20.19
CA GLY A 350 8.47 -21.74 -20.35
C GLY A 350 9.82 -21.59 -21.04
N GLN A 351 10.51 -22.73 -21.13
CA GLN A 351 11.87 -22.85 -21.64
C GLN A 351 11.90 -23.23 -23.13
N TYR A 352 12.71 -22.51 -23.89
CA TYR A 352 12.74 -22.61 -25.36
C TYR A 352 14.16 -22.66 -25.94
N LEU A 353 14.26 -23.26 -27.13
CA LEU A 353 15.42 -23.15 -28.02
C LEU A 353 15.07 -22.21 -29.17
N LEU A 354 15.84 -21.12 -29.29
CA LEU A 354 15.64 -20.08 -30.28
C LEU A 354 16.73 -20.21 -31.34
N THR A 355 16.32 -20.31 -32.61
CA THR A 355 17.25 -20.29 -33.75
C THR A 355 17.07 -18.98 -34.50
N PHE A 356 18.02 -18.08 -34.35
CA PHE A 356 18.06 -16.77 -35.01
C PHE A 356 18.78 -16.87 -36.36
N THR A 357 18.37 -16.08 -37.35
CA THR A 357 19.06 -15.98 -38.65
C THR A 357 18.85 -14.63 -39.33
N ASN A 358 19.84 -14.20 -40.12
CA ASN A 358 19.75 -13.09 -41.08
C ASN A 358 19.78 -13.57 -42.56
N GLY A 359 19.59 -14.88 -42.78
CA GLY A 359 19.66 -15.52 -44.11
C GLY A 359 21.07 -15.92 -44.57
N THR A 360 22.15 -15.48 -43.89
CA THR A 360 23.53 -15.92 -44.16
C THR A 360 24.22 -16.51 -42.93
N GLN A 361 23.88 -16.02 -41.74
CA GLN A 361 24.33 -16.51 -40.44
C GLN A 361 23.17 -17.15 -39.68
N GLN A 362 23.50 -18.00 -38.71
CA GLN A 362 22.57 -18.64 -37.81
C GLN A 362 23.23 -18.80 -36.43
N GLN A 363 22.52 -18.47 -35.37
CA GLN A 363 22.94 -18.66 -33.98
C GLN A 363 21.77 -19.31 -33.21
N ILE A 364 22.08 -20.24 -32.31
CA ILE A 364 21.08 -20.94 -31.50
C ILE A 364 21.34 -20.57 -30.04
N MET A 365 20.30 -20.12 -29.35
CA MET A 365 20.35 -19.73 -27.95
C MET A 365 19.24 -20.44 -27.17
N ALA A 366 19.38 -20.50 -25.87
CA ALA A 366 18.33 -20.88 -24.94
C ALA A 366 17.59 -19.61 -24.49
N ALA A 367 16.30 -19.73 -24.19
CA ALA A 367 15.57 -18.70 -23.46
C ALA A 367 14.76 -19.33 -22.34
N ASP A 368 14.68 -18.64 -21.21
CA ASP A 368 13.62 -18.85 -20.23
C ASP A 368 12.65 -17.66 -20.28
N VAL A 369 11.37 -17.95 -20.20
CA VAL A 369 10.29 -16.96 -20.31
C VAL A 369 9.40 -17.14 -19.11
N TYR A 370 9.33 -16.12 -18.27
CA TYR A 370 8.59 -16.17 -17.01
C TYR A 370 7.80 -14.88 -16.80
N THR A 371 6.78 -15.01 -15.97
CA THR A 371 5.95 -13.91 -15.51
C THR A 371 6.28 -13.66 -14.04
N TYR A 372 6.47 -12.38 -13.68
CA TYR A 372 6.64 -11.93 -12.31
C TYR A 372 6.06 -10.53 -12.16
N ASP A 373 5.29 -10.27 -11.09
CA ASP A 373 4.65 -8.99 -10.78
C ASP A 373 3.98 -8.31 -11.99
N PHE A 374 3.14 -9.05 -12.73
CA PHE A 374 2.47 -8.65 -13.99
C PHE A 374 3.38 -8.41 -15.22
N VAL A 375 4.69 -8.62 -15.13
CA VAL A 375 5.63 -8.43 -16.24
C VAL A 375 6.08 -9.80 -16.76
N ARG A 376 5.91 -10.03 -18.06
CA ARG A 376 6.57 -11.15 -18.73
C ARG A 376 7.93 -10.71 -19.27
N SER A 377 8.97 -11.41 -18.81
CA SER A 377 10.37 -11.22 -19.19
C SER A 377 10.90 -12.39 -20.03
N ILE A 378 12.06 -12.20 -20.65
CA ILE A 378 12.77 -13.21 -21.43
C ILE A 378 14.26 -13.10 -21.11
N ASP A 379 14.80 -14.11 -20.45
CA ASP A 379 16.25 -14.22 -20.23
C ASP A 379 16.84 -15.10 -21.33
N LEU A 380 17.95 -14.67 -21.92
CA LEU A 380 18.54 -15.27 -23.12
C LEU A 380 19.97 -15.74 -22.84
N TYR A 381 20.24 -17.01 -23.15
CA TYR A 381 21.45 -17.71 -22.70
C TYR A 381 22.24 -18.29 -23.89
N GLU A 382 23.57 -18.23 -23.82
CA GLU A 382 24.43 -18.95 -24.76
C GLU A 382 24.33 -20.47 -24.52
N LEU A 383 24.28 -21.25 -25.60
CA LEU A 383 24.30 -22.71 -25.52
C LEU A 383 25.72 -23.25 -25.70
N THR A 384 26.42 -23.51 -24.60
CA THR A 384 27.77 -24.09 -24.63
C THR A 384 28.01 -25.09 -23.50
N ASP A 385 28.77 -26.14 -23.83
CA ASP A 385 29.34 -27.08 -22.85
C ASP A 385 30.64 -26.53 -22.20
N GLU A 386 31.18 -25.40 -22.70
CA GLU A 386 32.45 -24.82 -22.25
C GLU A 386 32.56 -23.32 -22.64
N LEU A 387 32.81 -22.44 -21.66
CA LEU A 387 33.15 -21.04 -21.91
C LEU A 387 34.68 -20.88 -22.03
N THR A 388 35.13 -20.01 -22.93
CA THR A 388 36.56 -19.72 -23.14
C THR A 388 36.83 -18.22 -23.16
N PHE A 389 37.38 -17.71 -22.06
CA PHE A 389 37.77 -16.32 -21.91
C PHE A 389 39.23 -16.11 -22.33
N THR A 390 39.49 -14.99 -22.98
CA THR A 390 40.82 -14.58 -23.48
C THR A 390 41.06 -13.11 -23.14
N SER A 391 42.24 -12.57 -23.49
CA SER A 391 42.56 -11.14 -23.33
C SER A 391 41.67 -10.17 -24.13
N ASP A 392 40.80 -10.68 -25.00
CA ASP A 392 39.81 -9.87 -25.71
C ASP A 392 38.55 -9.61 -24.85
N TYR A 393 38.38 -10.37 -23.75
CA TYR A 393 37.29 -10.25 -22.77
C TYR A 393 37.80 -9.94 -21.35
N LEU A 394 38.89 -10.57 -20.93
CA LEU A 394 39.55 -10.27 -19.64
C LEU A 394 40.45 -9.03 -19.79
N PRO A 395 40.45 -8.09 -18.82
CA PRO A 395 41.25 -6.87 -18.89
C PRO A 395 42.78 -7.09 -18.89
N PHE A 396 43.23 -8.33 -18.63
CA PHE A 396 44.64 -8.73 -18.61
C PHE A 396 44.81 -10.21 -19.00
N GLU A 397 46.06 -10.63 -19.22
CA GLU A 397 46.41 -12.03 -19.49
C GLU A 397 46.35 -12.86 -18.19
N PRO A 398 45.46 -13.86 -18.07
CA PRO A 398 45.27 -14.61 -16.83
C PRO A 398 46.44 -15.58 -16.57
N VAL A 399 46.90 -15.65 -15.32
CA VAL A 399 47.97 -16.59 -14.89
C VAL A 399 47.64 -17.38 -13.63
N GLN A 400 46.64 -16.97 -12.87
CA GLN A 400 46.05 -17.75 -11.80
C GLN A 400 44.52 -17.63 -11.86
N VAL A 401 43.84 -18.70 -11.43
CA VAL A 401 42.40 -18.72 -11.23
C VAL A 401 42.09 -19.40 -9.91
N ALA A 402 41.12 -18.87 -9.18
CA ALA A 402 40.52 -19.47 -8.00
C ALA A 402 39.00 -19.50 -8.18
N LEU A 403 38.36 -20.56 -7.68
CA LEU A 403 36.92 -20.60 -7.50
C LEU A 403 36.64 -20.08 -6.10
N GLU A 404 35.70 -19.17 -5.98
CA GLU A 404 35.27 -18.68 -4.68
C GLU A 404 34.16 -19.59 -4.14
N ASP A 405 34.25 -19.90 -2.85
CA ASP A 405 33.28 -20.76 -2.19
C ASP A 405 32.14 -19.88 -1.68
N LEU A 406 31.03 -19.88 -2.41
CA LEU A 406 29.81 -19.14 -2.06
C LEU A 406 28.98 -19.84 -0.98
N ASP A 407 29.43 -21.00 -0.47
CA ASP A 407 28.82 -21.69 0.66
C ASP A 407 29.03 -20.89 1.96
N ASP A 408 27.93 -20.46 2.58
CA ASP A 408 27.94 -19.90 3.94
C ASP A 408 28.10 -20.99 5.03
N GLY A 409 28.13 -22.26 4.62
CA GLY A 409 28.22 -23.45 5.45
C GLY A 409 26.85 -24.02 5.85
N SER A 410 25.75 -23.50 5.30
CA SER A 410 24.39 -23.97 5.59
C SER A 410 24.01 -25.25 4.84
N ASP A 411 24.49 -25.44 3.60
CA ASP A 411 24.21 -26.64 2.80
C ASP A 411 25.43 -27.60 2.72
N PRO A 412 25.47 -28.69 3.51
CA PRO A 412 26.56 -29.67 3.46
C PRO A 412 26.64 -30.43 2.12
N THR A 413 25.64 -30.27 1.24
CA THR A 413 25.62 -30.87 -0.10
C THR A 413 26.23 -29.95 -1.17
N TYR A 414 26.31 -28.64 -0.95
CA TYR A 414 26.82 -27.65 -1.91
C TYR A 414 28.18 -28.02 -2.50
N LYS A 415 28.31 -27.90 -3.82
CA LYS A 415 29.56 -28.08 -4.56
C LYS A 415 29.60 -26.97 -5.60
N VAL A 416 30.75 -26.29 -5.71
CA VAL A 416 30.96 -25.28 -6.77
C VAL A 416 30.54 -25.89 -8.12
N PRO A 417 29.55 -25.31 -8.81
CA PRO A 417 28.88 -25.98 -9.94
C PRO A 417 29.72 -25.98 -11.22
N VAL A 418 30.89 -25.34 -11.23
CA VAL A 418 31.77 -25.21 -12.39
C VAL A 418 33.20 -25.68 -12.10
N LYS A 419 33.95 -25.90 -13.17
CA LYS A 419 35.39 -26.14 -13.16
C LYS A 419 36.09 -25.07 -13.99
N ALA A 420 36.89 -24.23 -13.35
CA ALA A 420 37.73 -23.23 -14.00
C ALA A 420 39.18 -23.73 -14.16
N VAL A 421 39.79 -23.59 -15.34
CA VAL A 421 41.17 -24.02 -15.62
C VAL A 421 41.85 -23.07 -16.60
N LEU A 422 43.13 -22.75 -16.36
CA LEU A 422 43.94 -22.04 -17.35
C LEU A 422 44.59 -23.01 -18.36
N ASN A 423 44.47 -22.68 -19.64
CA ASN A 423 45.11 -23.39 -20.75
C ASN A 423 45.89 -22.41 -21.62
N GLY A 424 47.18 -22.23 -21.29
CA GLY A 424 48.00 -21.17 -21.87
C GLY A 424 47.56 -19.80 -21.31
N ASN A 425 47.17 -18.89 -22.20
CA ASN A 425 46.67 -17.56 -21.87
C ASN A 425 45.13 -17.46 -21.88
N LYS A 426 44.44 -18.61 -21.82
CA LYS A 426 42.98 -18.71 -21.83
C LYS A 426 42.46 -19.27 -20.53
N LEU A 427 41.36 -18.70 -20.03
CA LEU A 427 40.56 -19.28 -18.98
C LEU A 427 39.44 -20.11 -19.62
N ILE A 428 39.33 -21.36 -19.21
CA ILE A 428 38.30 -22.31 -19.66
C ILE A 428 37.41 -22.63 -18.47
N VAL A 429 36.09 -22.50 -18.63
CA VAL A 429 35.09 -22.78 -17.60
C VAL A 429 34.12 -23.85 -18.12
N THR A 430 33.95 -24.93 -17.39
CA THR A 430 33.09 -26.08 -17.76
C THR A 430 32.06 -26.32 -16.65
N PRO A 431 30.76 -26.52 -16.95
CA PRO A 431 29.77 -26.91 -15.97
C PRO A 431 30.00 -28.33 -15.43
N LEU A 432 29.73 -28.51 -14.14
CA LEU A 432 29.68 -29.78 -13.42
C LEU A 432 28.27 -30.08 -12.91
N ALA A 433 27.56 -29.04 -12.48
CA ALA A 433 26.17 -29.04 -12.03
C ALA A 433 25.47 -27.75 -12.51
N GLU A 434 24.16 -27.66 -12.26
CA GLU A 434 23.42 -26.40 -12.44
C GLU A 434 23.67 -25.49 -11.23
N GLY A 435 23.72 -24.18 -11.44
CA GLY A 435 23.93 -23.17 -10.41
C GLY A 435 24.94 -22.08 -10.79
N ASN A 436 25.19 -21.19 -9.84
CA ASN A 436 26.05 -20.02 -9.96
C ASN A 436 27.44 -20.25 -9.36
N ALA A 437 28.47 -19.63 -9.94
CA ALA A 437 29.83 -19.68 -9.42
C ALA A 437 30.59 -18.37 -9.67
N MET A 438 31.26 -17.89 -8.63
CA MET A 438 32.18 -16.75 -8.73
C MET A 438 33.61 -17.23 -8.98
N ILE A 439 34.27 -16.66 -9.99
CA ILE A 439 35.59 -17.07 -10.46
C ILE A 439 36.55 -15.88 -10.39
N HIS A 440 37.46 -15.90 -9.42
CA HIS A 440 38.51 -14.91 -9.25
C HIS A 440 39.68 -15.23 -10.18
N VAL A 441 39.98 -14.31 -11.09
CA VAL A 441 41.08 -14.39 -12.07
C VAL A 441 42.19 -13.41 -11.71
N THR A 442 43.45 -13.84 -11.75
CA THR A 442 44.61 -12.97 -11.42
C THR A 442 45.61 -12.86 -12.59
N GLY A 443 46.05 -11.63 -12.85
CA GLY A 443 47.00 -11.25 -13.89
C GLY A 443 48.47 -11.27 -13.47
N LYS A 444 49.37 -11.06 -14.44
CA LYS A 444 50.84 -11.17 -14.25
C LYS A 444 51.44 -10.13 -13.30
N ASN A 445 50.82 -8.98 -13.17
CA ASN A 445 51.28 -7.89 -12.31
C ASN A 445 50.45 -7.78 -11.01
N GLY A 446 49.58 -8.76 -10.74
CA GLY A 446 48.67 -8.76 -9.60
C GLY A 446 47.33 -8.07 -9.85
N GLU A 447 46.97 -7.84 -11.12
CA GLU A 447 45.62 -7.43 -11.50
C GLU A 447 44.59 -8.51 -11.14
N THR A 448 43.36 -8.12 -10.80
CA THR A 448 42.27 -9.02 -10.42
C THR A 448 41.02 -8.72 -11.22
N ALA A 449 40.20 -9.74 -11.47
CA ALA A 449 38.87 -9.62 -12.04
C ALA A 449 38.01 -10.78 -11.53
N TYR A 450 36.71 -10.53 -11.38
CA TYR A 450 35.74 -11.47 -10.85
C TYR A 450 34.71 -11.79 -11.93
N LEU A 451 34.57 -13.06 -12.26
CA LEU A 451 33.65 -13.54 -13.28
C LEU A 451 32.53 -14.33 -12.60
N ASN A 452 31.33 -13.77 -12.60
CA ASN A 452 30.13 -14.52 -12.24
C ASN A 452 29.73 -15.39 -13.43
N VAL A 453 29.42 -16.67 -13.20
CA VAL A 453 28.93 -17.57 -14.25
C VAL A 453 27.77 -18.40 -13.72
N GLU A 454 26.64 -18.31 -14.41
CA GLU A 454 25.53 -19.23 -14.24
C GLU A 454 25.59 -20.34 -15.30
N PHE A 455 25.35 -21.58 -14.89
CA PHE A 455 24.99 -22.66 -15.80
C PHE A 455 23.68 -23.32 -15.37
N MET A 456 22.77 -23.49 -16.32
CA MET A 456 21.51 -24.22 -16.11
C MET A 456 21.20 -25.11 -17.32
N LYS A 457 20.18 -25.98 -17.23
CA LYS A 457 19.73 -26.83 -18.34
C LYS A 457 18.41 -26.41 -18.95
N ILE A 458 18.48 -25.48 -19.90
CA ILE A 458 17.34 -25.18 -20.76
C ILE A 458 17.26 -26.20 -21.89
N ALA A 459 16.10 -26.85 -22.04
CA ALA A 459 15.85 -27.89 -23.04
C ALA A 459 16.88 -29.05 -23.03
N GLY A 460 17.43 -29.38 -21.87
CA GLY A 460 18.41 -30.46 -21.68
C GLY A 460 19.82 -30.18 -22.22
N LYS A 461 20.10 -28.94 -22.64
CA LYS A 461 21.44 -28.45 -23.02
C LYS A 461 21.96 -27.51 -21.95
N TRP A 462 23.28 -27.43 -21.80
CA TRP A 462 23.87 -26.37 -20.99
C TRP A 462 23.59 -25.01 -21.63
N ALA A 463 22.97 -24.15 -20.85
CA ALA A 463 22.69 -22.76 -21.10
C ALA A 463 23.47 -21.94 -20.08
N THR A 464 24.07 -20.83 -20.49
CA THR A 464 24.92 -20.02 -19.61
C THR A 464 24.70 -18.53 -19.81
N TYR A 465 24.88 -17.81 -18.70
CA TYR A 465 24.94 -16.37 -18.57
C TYR A 465 26.20 -16.06 -17.76
N TYR A 466 26.90 -14.96 -18.06
CA TYR A 466 28.09 -14.57 -17.33
C TYR A 466 28.29 -13.05 -17.32
N ASP A 467 28.84 -12.53 -16.23
CA ASP A 467 29.22 -11.12 -16.06
C ASP A 467 30.64 -11.01 -15.53
N LEU A 468 31.34 -9.93 -15.91
CA LEU A 468 32.72 -9.65 -15.50
C LEU A 468 32.81 -8.33 -14.74
N TYR A 469 33.34 -8.39 -13.52
CA TYR A 469 33.50 -7.28 -12.59
C TYR A 469 35.00 -7.03 -12.30
N ASP A 470 35.37 -5.76 -12.11
CA ASP A 470 36.74 -5.37 -11.75
C ASP A 470 36.99 -5.52 -10.23
N ASP A 471 35.95 -5.43 -9.40
CA ASP A 471 35.97 -5.62 -7.94
C ASP A 471 34.88 -6.62 -7.50
N MET A 472 35.07 -7.25 -6.33
CA MET A 472 34.08 -8.12 -5.69
C MET A 472 32.96 -7.29 -5.04
N GLU A 473 33.26 -6.07 -4.56
CA GLU A 473 32.24 -5.19 -3.96
C GLU A 473 31.22 -4.62 -4.97
N ASP A 474 31.44 -4.84 -6.27
CA ASP A 474 30.51 -4.47 -7.36
C ASP A 474 29.50 -5.60 -7.72
N TYR A 475 29.54 -6.74 -7.02
CA TYR A 475 28.61 -7.89 -7.10
C TYR A 475 27.70 -7.97 -5.87
#